data_AF-A0A3M0XAI1-F1
#
_entry.id   AF-A0A3M0XAI1-F1
#
_cell.length_a   1.000
_cell.length_b   1.000
_cell.length_c   1.000
_cell.angle_alpha   90.00
_cell.angle_beta   90.00
_cell.angle_gamma   90.00
#
_symmetry.space_group_name_H-M   'P 1'
#
loop_
_entity.id
_entity.type
_entity.pdbx_description
1 polymer ?
#
loop_
_entity_poly.entity_id
_entity_poly.type
_entity_poly.pdbx_seq_one_letter_code
_entity_poly.pdbx_strand_id
1 'polypeptide(L)'
;RDGREPKIRRSRFSIAERNIDYSRMDVFGRHIVDTYFLLLHHDLTAREMENYGLKSAAIHFGISLNDRTYVERRHIKWYIENDPEMLKRYNLDDAKETLLLSELLSYPFFLQSRIFPYSYQNIFVRGNATKINSLFIREYLRRRASIPKPKGKGVVEGGYTDVFKRGVIENVMHCDVASLYPSIMLAFNIKPSGDHLDVFLNLLKTLKDFRIKVKKLSKMESNPKRKDYLEALQQTFKILINSFYGYLGTEIHHFSDPEAASEVTKIGRELIRKMIEWLKKHGAEPIEIDTDGIYFVPPNYVKTWEDAEELALRLSNILPKGIEVEIDGWYRAMLSYKKKNYALLDESGKLIIRGSALRSRGMERYLRDFLIEMLTLMLSGRSKEVRALYEDYIRKIERHELDISKLARTETLTESPESYLQKVRKKKRNPSASYELALSSGRNYRAGDQISYYVTGSSRNIRLYENCKLLSEYDDSIKNENVAYYKWRLKELF
;
A
#
# COMPACT_ATOMS: atom_id res chain seq x y z
N ARG A 1 -26.82 12.42 -22.49
CA ARG A 1 -28.09 12.96 -21.90
C ARG A 1 -28.55 14.23 -22.63
N ASP A 2 -27.68 14.83 -23.42
CA ASP A 2 -27.87 16.06 -24.18
C ASP A 2 -27.35 15.93 -25.63
N GLY A 3 -27.25 14.69 -26.14
CA GLY A 3 -26.74 14.40 -27.49
C GLY A 3 -25.23 14.58 -27.71
N ARG A 4 -24.48 15.14 -26.74
CA ARG A 4 -23.04 15.33 -26.92
C ARG A 4 -22.29 14.00 -26.90
N GLU A 5 -21.34 13.86 -27.82
CA GLU A 5 -20.43 12.73 -27.85
C GLU A 5 -19.52 12.71 -26.60
N PRO A 6 -19.16 11.51 -26.12
CA PRO A 6 -18.16 11.38 -25.06
C PRO A 6 -16.83 12.00 -25.45
N LYS A 7 -16.28 12.87 -24.60
CA LYS A 7 -14.93 13.40 -24.80
C LYS A 7 -13.91 12.39 -24.29
N ILE A 8 -13.08 11.86 -25.17
CA ILE A 8 -12.02 10.91 -24.83
C ILE A 8 -10.66 11.61 -24.92
N ARG A 9 -9.86 11.49 -23.88
CA ARG A 9 -8.50 12.03 -23.84
C ARG A 9 -7.56 11.13 -23.06
N ARG A 10 -6.27 11.15 -23.40
CA ARG A 10 -5.24 10.52 -22.58
C ARG A 10 -5.12 11.24 -21.23
N SER A 11 -5.00 10.47 -20.17
CA SER A 11 -4.80 10.98 -18.83
C SER A 11 -3.89 10.05 -18.04
N ARG A 12 -3.43 10.53 -16.90
CA ARG A 12 -2.54 9.78 -16.01
C ARG A 12 -3.13 9.78 -14.62
N PHE A 13 -3.11 8.62 -13.99
CA PHE A 13 -3.44 8.41 -12.60
C PHE A 13 -2.17 7.98 -11.87
N SER A 14 -1.84 8.70 -10.79
CA SER A 14 -0.67 8.39 -9.97
C SER A 14 -1.13 7.96 -8.59
N ILE A 15 -0.63 6.82 -8.13
CA ILE A 15 -0.93 6.27 -6.81
C ILE A 15 0.30 5.54 -6.26
N ALA A 16 0.77 5.95 -5.09
CA ALA A 16 2.07 5.57 -4.55
C ALA A 16 3.17 5.74 -5.61
N GLU A 17 3.98 4.70 -5.87
CA GLU A 17 5.01 4.67 -6.90
C GLU A 17 4.50 4.43 -8.34
N ARG A 18 3.19 4.21 -8.53
CA ARG A 18 2.62 3.81 -9.83
C ARG A 18 2.15 5.02 -10.62
N ASN A 19 2.47 5.01 -11.91
CA ASN A 19 1.90 5.89 -12.92
C ASN A 19 1.15 5.03 -13.93
N ILE A 20 -0.15 5.25 -14.01
CA ILE A 20 -1.06 4.50 -14.87
C ILE A 20 -1.58 5.46 -15.92
N ASP A 21 -1.22 5.21 -17.17
CA ASP A 21 -1.78 5.93 -18.29
C ASP A 21 -3.14 5.30 -18.65
N TYR A 22 -4.19 6.11 -18.70
CA TYR A 22 -5.55 5.64 -18.98
C TYR A 22 -6.28 6.56 -19.96
N SER A 23 -7.30 6.01 -20.61
CA SER A 23 -8.18 6.79 -21.48
C SER A 23 -9.30 7.36 -20.64
N ARG A 24 -9.24 8.67 -20.35
CA ARG A 24 -10.31 9.34 -19.64
C ARG A 24 -11.43 9.64 -20.60
N MET A 25 -12.63 9.21 -20.23
CA MET A 25 -13.86 9.48 -20.94
C MET A 25 -14.75 10.38 -20.06
N ASP A 26 -15.13 11.54 -20.58
CA ASP A 26 -16.03 12.48 -19.92
C ASP A 26 -17.37 12.44 -20.66
N VAL A 27 -18.42 11.95 -19.99
CA VAL A 27 -19.78 11.79 -20.56
C VAL A 27 -20.74 12.73 -19.86
N PHE A 28 -21.42 13.60 -20.61
CA PHE A 28 -22.31 14.58 -20.01
C PHE A 28 -23.44 13.92 -19.20
N GLY A 29 -23.60 14.39 -17.95
CA GLY A 29 -24.61 13.90 -17.01
C GLY A 29 -24.33 12.51 -16.44
N ARG A 30 -23.12 11.96 -16.64
CA ARG A 30 -22.69 10.67 -16.07
C ARG A 30 -21.33 10.80 -15.40
N HIS A 31 -21.02 9.85 -14.54
CA HIS A 31 -19.72 9.71 -13.91
C HIS A 31 -19.18 8.33 -14.24
N ILE A 32 -17.94 8.29 -14.74
CA ILE A 32 -17.26 7.03 -15.05
C ILE A 32 -16.30 6.72 -13.90
N VAL A 33 -16.55 5.62 -13.22
CA VAL A 33 -15.74 5.12 -12.11
C VAL A 33 -15.15 3.79 -12.53
N ASP A 34 -13.84 3.75 -12.64
CA ASP A 34 -13.10 2.53 -12.94
C ASP A 34 -12.78 1.80 -11.63
N THR A 35 -13.31 0.60 -11.46
CA THR A 35 -13.10 -0.22 -10.27
C THR A 35 -11.64 -0.62 -10.09
N TYR A 36 -10.84 -0.62 -11.16
CA TYR A 36 -9.39 -0.82 -11.07
C TYR A 36 -8.73 0.24 -10.18
N PHE A 37 -9.13 1.51 -10.29
CA PHE A 37 -8.58 2.56 -9.42
C PHE A 37 -9.01 2.39 -7.97
N LEU A 38 -10.24 1.91 -7.74
CA LEU A 38 -10.74 1.62 -6.39
C LEU A 38 -9.93 0.49 -5.73
N LEU A 39 -9.63 -0.58 -6.48
CA LEU A 39 -8.77 -1.67 -6.04
C LEU A 39 -7.37 -1.18 -5.66
N LEU A 40 -6.78 -0.31 -6.48
CA LEU A 40 -5.45 0.26 -6.19
C LEU A 40 -5.46 1.13 -4.92
N HIS A 41 -6.53 1.90 -4.68
CA HIS A 41 -6.68 2.66 -3.44
C HIS A 41 -6.83 1.77 -2.21
N HIS A 42 -7.60 0.69 -2.32
CA HIS A 42 -7.74 -0.29 -1.25
C HIS A 42 -6.39 -0.93 -0.91
N ASP A 43 -5.69 -1.44 -1.92
CA ASP A 43 -4.42 -2.14 -1.74
C ASP A 43 -3.25 -1.22 -1.35
N LEU A 44 -3.37 0.10 -1.53
CA LEU A 44 -2.39 1.04 -0.97
C LEU A 44 -2.31 0.93 0.56
N THR A 45 -3.45 0.65 1.19
CA THR A 45 -3.56 0.53 2.65
C THR A 45 -3.39 -0.92 3.10
N ALA A 46 -4.13 -1.86 2.49
CA ALA A 46 -4.09 -3.27 2.87
C ALA A 46 -2.76 -3.93 2.48
N ARG A 47 -2.26 -3.61 1.28
CA ARG A 47 -1.08 -4.23 0.64
C ARG A 47 -1.18 -5.74 0.48
N GLU A 48 -2.38 -6.31 0.50
CA GLU A 48 -2.65 -7.76 0.52
C GLU A 48 -2.83 -8.36 -0.86
N MET A 49 -3.06 -7.55 -1.90
CA MET A 49 -3.37 -8.05 -3.23
C MET A 49 -2.10 -8.42 -4.01
N GLU A 50 -2.08 -9.64 -4.56
CA GLU A 50 -0.98 -10.11 -5.42
C GLU A 50 -1.05 -9.51 -6.84
N ASN A 51 -2.26 -9.43 -7.39
CA ASN A 51 -2.55 -8.84 -8.69
C ASN A 51 -3.94 -8.16 -8.65
N TYR A 52 -4.27 -7.40 -9.69
CA TYR A 52 -5.49 -6.60 -9.77
C TYR A 52 -6.45 -7.09 -10.87
N GLY A 53 -6.28 -8.34 -11.33
CA GLY A 53 -7.22 -8.95 -12.26
C GLY A 53 -8.57 -9.16 -11.59
N LEU A 54 -9.67 -8.97 -12.33
CA LEU A 54 -11.04 -9.06 -11.82
C LEU A 54 -11.28 -10.35 -11.02
N LYS A 55 -10.91 -11.50 -11.59
CA LYS A 55 -11.03 -12.83 -10.95
C LYS A 55 -10.30 -12.91 -9.61
N SER A 56 -9.06 -12.43 -9.58
CA SER A 56 -8.25 -12.44 -8.35
C SER A 56 -8.83 -11.50 -7.30
N ALA A 57 -9.34 -10.34 -7.71
CA ALA A 57 -10.02 -9.41 -6.81
C ALA A 57 -11.31 -10.03 -6.26
N ALA A 58 -12.12 -10.65 -7.11
CA ALA A 58 -13.38 -11.28 -6.70
C ALA A 58 -13.15 -12.40 -5.66
N ILE A 59 -12.14 -13.24 -5.85
CA ILE A 59 -11.75 -14.27 -4.87
C ILE A 59 -11.25 -13.61 -3.58
N HIS A 60 -10.37 -12.61 -3.67
CA HIS A 60 -9.80 -11.94 -2.50
C HIS A 60 -10.88 -11.33 -1.59
N PHE A 61 -11.91 -10.72 -2.17
CA PHE A 61 -13.03 -10.14 -1.41
C PHE A 61 -14.16 -11.14 -1.11
N GLY A 62 -14.02 -12.42 -1.50
CA GLY A 62 -15.07 -13.43 -1.27
C GLY A 62 -16.37 -13.17 -2.04
N ILE A 63 -16.30 -12.42 -3.14
CA ILE A 63 -17.46 -12.07 -3.99
C ILE A 63 -17.48 -12.85 -5.31
N SER A 64 -16.55 -13.78 -5.50
CA SER A 64 -16.57 -14.70 -6.63
C SER A 64 -17.86 -15.52 -6.61
N LEU A 65 -18.52 -15.65 -7.76
CA LEU A 65 -19.71 -16.48 -7.88
C LEU A 65 -19.33 -17.96 -7.71
N ASN A 66 -20.18 -18.74 -7.01
CA ASN A 66 -19.91 -20.17 -6.74
C ASN A 66 -19.77 -21.00 -8.03
N ASP A 67 -20.62 -20.73 -9.02
CA ASP A 67 -20.61 -21.39 -10.33
C ASP A 67 -20.01 -20.50 -11.43
N ARG A 68 -18.95 -19.76 -11.09
CA ARG A 68 -18.32 -18.81 -12.03
C ARG A 68 -17.84 -19.52 -13.30
N THR A 69 -18.23 -18.97 -14.44
CA THR A 69 -17.76 -19.45 -15.74
C THR A 69 -16.32 -18.98 -15.98
N TYR A 70 -15.43 -19.91 -16.35
CA TYR A 70 -14.05 -19.60 -16.72
C TYR A 70 -13.80 -19.90 -18.20
N VAL A 71 -13.36 -18.87 -18.94
CA VAL A 71 -12.88 -19.00 -20.32
C VAL A 71 -11.40 -18.64 -20.36
N GLU A 72 -10.58 -19.53 -20.92
CA GLU A 72 -9.18 -19.24 -21.19
C GLU A 72 -9.05 -18.25 -22.35
N ARG A 73 -8.20 -17.23 -22.17
CA ARG A 73 -8.04 -16.15 -23.15
C ARG A 73 -7.70 -16.66 -24.56
N ARG A 74 -6.88 -17.70 -24.67
CA ARG A 74 -6.46 -18.30 -25.95
C ARG A 74 -7.62 -18.93 -26.74
N HIS A 75 -8.70 -19.33 -26.05
CA HIS A 75 -9.85 -19.99 -26.66
C HIS A 75 -11.01 -19.04 -26.97
N ILE A 76 -10.90 -17.73 -26.67
CA ILE A 76 -12.00 -16.76 -26.89
C ILE A 76 -12.54 -16.81 -28.32
N LYS A 77 -11.66 -16.87 -29.34
CA LYS A 77 -12.09 -16.95 -30.73
C LYS A 77 -12.92 -18.22 -31.00
N TRP A 78 -12.47 -19.35 -30.48
CA TRP A 78 -13.20 -20.61 -30.61
C TRP A 78 -14.60 -20.52 -29.98
N TYR A 79 -14.72 -19.92 -28.78
CA TYR A 79 -16.01 -19.73 -28.11
C TYR A 79 -16.94 -18.78 -28.89
N ILE A 80 -16.42 -17.72 -29.51
CA ILE A 80 -17.23 -16.83 -30.37
C ILE A 80 -17.89 -17.62 -31.51
N GLU A 81 -17.13 -18.53 -32.13
CA GLU A 81 -17.56 -19.27 -33.33
C GLU A 81 -18.38 -20.52 -32.98
N ASN A 82 -18.13 -21.17 -31.84
CA ASN A 82 -18.66 -22.51 -31.55
C ASN A 82 -19.56 -22.58 -30.30
N ASP A 83 -19.40 -21.69 -29.31
CA ASP A 83 -20.25 -21.66 -28.11
C ASP A 83 -20.39 -20.21 -27.56
N PRO A 84 -21.16 -19.36 -28.26
CA PRO A 84 -21.35 -17.97 -27.86
C PRO A 84 -22.15 -17.83 -26.56
N GLU A 85 -22.96 -18.84 -26.18
CA GLU A 85 -23.71 -18.82 -24.92
C GLU A 85 -22.80 -19.01 -23.70
N MET A 86 -21.76 -19.85 -23.80
CA MET A 86 -20.73 -19.90 -22.75
C MET A 86 -19.97 -18.58 -22.62
N LEU A 87 -19.64 -17.92 -23.75
CA LEU A 87 -18.98 -16.61 -23.71
C LEU A 87 -19.88 -15.51 -23.12
N LYS A 88 -21.19 -15.56 -23.38
CA LYS A 88 -22.17 -14.65 -22.79
C LYS A 88 -22.30 -14.85 -21.28
N ARG A 89 -22.35 -16.10 -20.80
CA ARG A 89 -22.32 -16.42 -19.37
C ARG A 89 -21.05 -15.90 -18.70
N TYR A 90 -19.89 -16.16 -19.32
CA TYR A 90 -18.60 -15.62 -18.90
C TYR A 90 -18.60 -14.08 -18.76
N ASN A 91 -19.07 -13.36 -19.78
CA ASN A 91 -19.12 -11.89 -19.74
C ASN A 91 -20.14 -11.36 -18.71
N LEU A 92 -21.25 -12.06 -18.49
CA LEU A 92 -22.23 -11.70 -17.48
C LEU A 92 -21.66 -11.86 -16.07
N ASP A 93 -20.90 -12.93 -15.81
CA ASP A 93 -20.22 -13.14 -14.53
C ASP A 93 -19.16 -12.04 -14.30
N ASP A 94 -18.40 -11.64 -15.33
CA ASP A 94 -17.47 -10.50 -15.26
C ASP A 94 -18.19 -9.17 -14.94
N ALA A 95 -19.36 -8.92 -15.53
CA ALA A 95 -20.15 -7.72 -15.25
C ALA A 95 -20.72 -7.72 -13.82
N LYS A 96 -21.21 -8.86 -13.33
CA LYS A 96 -21.72 -9.01 -11.95
C LYS A 96 -20.64 -8.78 -10.90
N GLU A 97 -19.46 -9.38 -11.06
CA GLU A 97 -18.35 -9.16 -10.13
C GLU A 97 -17.85 -7.72 -10.15
N THR A 98 -17.84 -7.09 -11.33
CA THR A 98 -17.50 -5.67 -11.45
C THR A 98 -18.48 -4.79 -10.67
N LEU A 99 -19.78 -5.11 -10.71
CA LEU A 99 -20.80 -4.41 -9.93
C LEU A 99 -20.56 -4.60 -8.42
N LEU A 100 -20.35 -5.84 -7.97
CA LEU A 100 -20.09 -6.15 -6.55
C LEU A 100 -18.82 -5.45 -6.03
N LEU A 101 -17.74 -5.41 -6.82
CA LEU A 101 -16.54 -4.64 -6.48
C LEU A 101 -16.83 -3.14 -6.35
N SER A 102 -17.68 -2.61 -7.24
CA SER A 102 -18.08 -1.22 -7.19
C SER A 102 -18.88 -0.94 -5.91
N GLU A 103 -19.86 -1.76 -5.58
CA GLU A 103 -20.66 -1.61 -4.35
C GLU A 103 -19.79 -1.64 -3.09
N LEU A 104 -18.81 -2.54 -3.06
CA LEU A 104 -17.90 -2.70 -1.93
C LEU A 104 -16.94 -1.51 -1.76
N LEU A 105 -16.28 -1.08 -2.84
CA LEU A 105 -15.11 -0.18 -2.74
C LEU A 105 -15.44 1.29 -3.05
N SER A 106 -16.55 1.56 -3.72
CA SER A 106 -16.82 2.89 -4.27
C SER A 106 -17.47 3.85 -3.27
N TYR A 107 -18.09 3.30 -2.22
CA TYR A 107 -18.88 4.07 -1.26
C TYR A 107 -18.07 5.13 -0.49
N PRO A 108 -16.86 4.86 0.05
CA PRO A 108 -16.06 5.88 0.71
C PRO A 108 -15.75 7.08 -0.19
N PHE A 109 -15.54 6.84 -1.49
CA PHE A 109 -15.28 7.89 -2.48
C PHE A 109 -16.54 8.69 -2.82
N PHE A 110 -17.70 8.03 -2.86
CA PHE A 110 -18.97 8.72 -3.03
C PHE A 110 -19.21 9.69 -1.86
N LEU A 111 -18.95 9.26 -0.62
CA LEU A 111 -19.05 10.14 0.56
C LEU A 111 -18.08 11.32 0.46
N GLN A 112 -16.83 11.08 0.04
CA GLN A 112 -15.87 12.16 -0.18
C GLN A 112 -16.36 13.19 -1.21
N SER A 113 -17.07 12.77 -2.26
CA SER A 113 -17.63 13.72 -3.26
C SER A 113 -18.71 14.65 -2.68
N ARG A 114 -19.28 14.31 -1.52
CA ARG A 114 -20.21 15.17 -0.77
C ARG A 114 -19.49 16.16 0.15
N ILE A 115 -18.22 15.91 0.46
CA ILE A 115 -17.39 16.71 1.37
C ILE A 115 -16.55 17.70 0.57
N PHE A 116 -15.91 17.20 -0.49
CA PHE A 116 -14.99 17.97 -1.32
C PHE A 116 -15.68 18.49 -2.58
N PRO A 117 -15.23 19.63 -3.12
CA PRO A 117 -15.76 20.22 -4.35
C PRO A 117 -15.26 19.47 -5.61
N TYR A 118 -15.38 18.14 -5.62
CA TYR A 118 -15.04 17.30 -6.76
C TYR A 118 -16.21 16.38 -7.11
N SER A 119 -16.46 16.21 -8.40
CA SER A 119 -17.38 15.17 -8.87
C SER A 119 -16.92 13.79 -8.47
N TYR A 120 -17.84 12.84 -8.47
CA TYR A 120 -17.53 11.46 -8.10
C TYR A 120 -16.40 10.87 -8.96
N GLN A 121 -16.42 11.11 -10.28
CA GLN A 121 -15.35 10.67 -11.19
C GLN A 121 -13.97 11.31 -10.89
N ASN A 122 -13.94 12.49 -10.28
CA ASN A 122 -12.69 13.20 -9.99
C ASN A 122 -12.11 12.89 -8.61
N ILE A 123 -12.91 12.37 -7.67
CA ILE A 123 -12.47 12.26 -6.28
C ILE A 123 -11.38 11.21 -6.05
N PHE A 124 -11.38 10.10 -6.81
CA PHE A 124 -10.37 9.04 -6.69
C PHE A 124 -9.13 9.30 -7.56
N VAL A 125 -9.16 10.24 -8.51
CA VAL A 125 -7.98 10.65 -9.31
C VAL A 125 -7.30 11.91 -8.77
N ARG A 126 -7.65 12.34 -7.56
CA ARG A 126 -7.04 13.49 -6.87
C ARG A 126 -6.42 13.01 -5.56
N GLY A 127 -5.18 13.43 -5.31
CA GLY A 127 -4.48 13.17 -4.06
C GLY A 127 -5.11 13.92 -2.88
N ASN A 128 -4.88 13.44 -1.66
CA ASN A 128 -5.46 14.03 -0.45
C ASN A 128 -5.02 15.48 -0.23
N ALA A 129 -3.76 15.82 -0.54
CA ALA A 129 -3.28 17.20 -0.44
C ALA A 129 -4.09 18.16 -1.33
N THR A 130 -4.42 17.75 -2.55
CA THR A 130 -5.26 18.54 -3.47
C THR A 130 -6.69 18.68 -2.94
N LYS A 131 -7.23 17.63 -2.32
CA LYS A 131 -8.54 17.69 -1.65
C LYS A 131 -8.54 18.68 -0.48
N ILE A 132 -7.53 18.63 0.39
CA ILE A 132 -7.35 19.56 1.51
C ILE A 132 -7.23 21.01 0.99
N ASN A 133 -6.36 21.25 0.00
CA ASN A 133 -6.19 22.55 -0.65
C ASN A 133 -7.53 23.17 -1.08
N SER A 134 -8.41 22.35 -1.67
CA SER A 134 -9.72 22.82 -2.14
C SER A 134 -10.65 23.31 -1.03
N LEU A 135 -10.53 22.75 0.18
CA LEU A 135 -11.29 23.21 1.35
C LEU A 135 -10.76 24.57 1.84
N PHE A 136 -9.44 24.75 1.86
CA PHE A 136 -8.82 26.03 2.23
C PHE A 136 -9.18 27.13 1.24
N ILE A 137 -9.05 26.86 -0.06
CA ILE A 137 -9.45 27.79 -1.13
C ILE A 137 -10.93 28.17 -0.98
N ARG A 138 -11.82 27.19 -0.79
CA ARG A 138 -13.25 27.44 -0.61
C ARG A 138 -13.51 28.39 0.55
N GLU A 139 -12.86 28.19 1.69
CA GLU A 139 -13.05 29.01 2.87
C GLU A 139 -12.49 30.43 2.69
N TYR A 140 -11.33 30.56 2.06
CA TYR A 140 -10.73 31.85 1.72
C TYR A 140 -11.62 32.66 0.78
N LEU A 141 -12.10 32.03 -0.29
CA LEU A 141 -13.02 32.67 -1.24
C LEU A 141 -14.35 33.04 -0.57
N ARG A 142 -14.88 32.19 0.32
CA ARG A 142 -16.09 32.48 1.10
C ARG A 142 -15.92 33.73 1.97
N ARG A 143 -14.73 33.93 2.53
CA ARG A 143 -14.36 35.12 3.33
C ARG A 143 -13.85 36.28 2.48
N ARG A 144 -13.86 36.17 1.15
CA ARG A 144 -13.36 37.17 0.20
C ARG A 144 -11.90 37.56 0.44
N ALA A 145 -11.09 36.60 0.91
CA ALA A 145 -9.66 36.80 1.16
C ALA A 145 -8.82 36.31 -0.03
N SER A 146 -7.63 36.90 -0.19
CA SER A 146 -6.66 36.48 -1.20
C SER A 146 -6.01 35.15 -0.83
N ILE A 147 -5.85 34.28 -1.84
CA ILE A 147 -5.21 32.97 -1.66
C ILE A 147 -3.68 33.17 -1.71
N PRO A 148 -2.91 32.61 -0.76
CA PRO A 148 -1.45 32.71 -0.79
C PRO A 148 -0.86 31.98 -1.99
N LYS A 149 0.34 32.42 -2.42
CA LYS A 149 1.12 31.67 -3.40
C LYS A 149 1.86 30.51 -2.71
N PRO A 150 2.03 29.35 -3.37
CA PRO A 150 2.86 28.27 -2.84
C PRO A 150 4.28 28.76 -2.52
N LYS A 151 4.82 28.39 -1.35
CA LYS A 151 6.22 28.68 -0.99
C LYS A 151 7.24 27.91 -1.84
N GLY A 152 6.81 26.84 -2.52
CA GLY A 152 7.66 26.01 -3.35
C GLY A 152 8.38 24.91 -2.56
N LYS A 153 9.53 24.47 -3.08
CA LYS A 153 10.25 23.32 -2.55
C LYS A 153 11.09 23.69 -1.33
N GLY A 154 11.03 22.86 -0.29
CA GLY A 154 11.93 22.92 0.86
C GLY A 154 12.42 21.52 1.22
N VAL A 155 13.54 21.46 1.95
CA VAL A 155 14.07 20.19 2.49
C VAL A 155 13.42 19.95 3.83
N VAL A 156 12.66 18.86 3.95
CA VAL A 156 12.05 18.43 5.21
C VAL A 156 12.74 17.15 5.65
N GLU A 157 13.40 17.18 6.81
CA GLU A 157 13.92 15.97 7.43
C GLU A 157 12.75 15.11 7.91
N GLY A 158 12.81 13.80 7.63
CA GLY A 158 11.75 12.86 7.99
C GLY A 158 11.60 12.62 9.49
N GLY A 159 10.65 11.74 9.83
CA GLY A 159 10.46 11.23 11.19
C GLY A 159 11.64 10.40 11.69
N TYR A 160 11.66 10.13 12.99
CA TYR A 160 12.70 9.31 13.59
C TYR A 160 12.48 7.83 13.24
N THR A 161 13.53 7.14 12.81
CA THR A 161 13.50 5.70 12.55
C THR A 161 14.84 5.15 13.00
N ASP A 162 14.81 4.13 13.86
CA ASP A 162 16.02 3.53 14.37
C ASP A 162 15.85 2.06 14.73
N VAL A 163 16.95 1.33 14.74
CA VAL A 163 16.98 -0.07 15.16
C VAL A 163 17.99 -0.22 16.27
N PHE A 164 17.51 -0.55 17.46
CA PHE A 164 18.31 -0.73 18.67
C PHE A 164 18.75 -2.19 18.85
N LYS A 165 17.89 -3.15 18.45
CA LYS A 165 18.18 -4.59 18.49
C LYS A 165 17.83 -5.24 17.16
N ARG A 166 18.68 -6.19 16.71
CA ARG A 166 18.48 -7.00 15.51
C ARG A 166 18.44 -8.48 15.88
N GLY A 167 17.75 -9.27 15.07
CA GLY A 167 17.55 -10.70 15.28
C GLY A 167 16.12 -11.04 15.66
N VAL A 168 15.92 -12.26 16.15
CA VAL A 168 14.63 -12.71 16.69
C VAL A 168 14.55 -12.30 18.15
N ILE A 169 13.50 -11.57 18.51
CA ILE A 169 13.20 -11.11 19.86
C ILE A 169 11.82 -11.60 20.25
N GLU A 170 11.69 -12.23 21.41
CA GLU A 170 10.42 -12.74 21.94
C GLU A 170 9.72 -11.69 22.80
N ASN A 171 8.40 -11.87 22.98
CA ASN A 171 7.54 -11.04 23.81
C ASN A 171 7.66 -9.54 23.47
N VAL A 172 7.11 -9.15 22.32
CA VAL A 172 7.27 -7.79 21.78
C VAL A 172 5.96 -7.05 21.84
N MET A 173 5.98 -5.86 22.42
CA MET A 173 4.87 -4.93 22.40
C MET A 173 5.12 -3.80 21.40
N HIS A 174 4.02 -3.24 20.89
CA HIS A 174 4.03 -2.05 20.06
C HIS A 174 3.16 -0.98 20.71
N CYS A 175 3.70 0.23 20.80
CA CYS A 175 2.91 1.41 21.09
C CYS A 175 2.96 2.40 19.92
N ASP A 176 1.82 3.04 19.64
CA ASP A 176 1.65 4.04 18.59
C ASP A 176 1.19 5.36 19.20
N VAL A 177 1.61 6.49 18.60
CA VAL A 177 1.11 7.81 18.98
C VAL A 177 -0.04 8.21 18.07
N ALA A 178 -1.24 8.30 18.64
CA ALA A 178 -2.48 8.55 17.91
C ALA A 178 -2.42 9.85 17.08
N SER A 179 -2.25 9.69 15.76
CA SER A 179 -2.10 10.82 14.81
C SER A 179 -1.01 11.80 15.26
N LEU A 180 0.22 11.31 15.52
CA LEU A 180 1.36 12.09 16.03
C LEU A 180 1.47 13.50 15.44
N TYR A 181 1.65 13.61 14.12
CA TYR A 181 1.88 14.92 13.48
C TYR A 181 0.68 15.87 13.57
N PRO A 182 -0.56 15.46 13.24
CA PRO A 182 -1.75 16.26 13.53
C PRO A 182 -1.86 16.71 14.99
N SER A 183 -1.52 15.83 15.95
CA SER A 183 -1.58 16.15 17.37
C SER A 183 -0.49 17.16 17.77
N ILE A 184 0.72 17.07 17.21
CA ILE A 184 1.78 18.09 17.36
C ILE A 184 1.34 19.44 16.80
N MET A 185 0.79 19.46 15.59
CA MET A 185 0.30 20.71 14.97
C MET A 185 -0.71 21.43 15.87
N LEU A 186 -1.65 20.68 16.44
CA LEU A 186 -2.67 21.23 17.33
C LEU A 186 -2.09 21.65 18.69
N ALA A 187 -1.22 20.83 19.29
CA ALA A 187 -0.66 21.09 20.62
C ALA A 187 0.32 22.27 20.65
N PHE A 188 1.08 22.45 19.57
CA PHE A 188 2.09 23.50 19.44
C PHE A 188 1.65 24.66 18.53
N ASN A 189 0.39 24.66 18.09
CA ASN A 189 -0.18 25.70 17.22
C ASN A 189 0.62 25.93 15.92
N ILE A 190 1.13 24.85 15.31
CA ILE A 190 1.96 24.91 14.10
C ILE A 190 1.06 24.89 12.86
N LYS A 191 1.11 25.97 12.09
CA LYS A 191 0.30 26.18 10.87
C LYS A 191 1.16 26.81 9.76
N PRO A 192 0.71 26.74 8.49
CA PRO A 192 1.34 27.50 7.41
C PRO A 192 1.37 28.99 7.72
N SER A 193 2.50 29.66 7.51
CA SER A 193 2.60 31.10 7.72
C SER A 193 1.71 31.91 6.76
N GLY A 194 1.37 31.32 5.60
CA GLY A 194 0.41 31.91 4.64
C GLY A 194 -1.05 31.84 5.07
N ASP A 195 -1.39 31.06 6.11
CA ASP A 195 -2.75 30.92 6.64
C ASP A 195 -3.08 32.02 7.68
N HIS A 196 -3.31 33.23 7.17
CA HIS A 196 -3.71 34.40 7.97
C HIS A 196 -5.17 34.38 8.44
N LEU A 197 -6.01 33.45 7.96
CA LEU A 197 -7.41 33.31 8.39
C LEU A 197 -7.63 32.18 9.41
N ASP A 198 -6.54 31.53 9.84
CA ASP A 198 -6.56 30.40 10.79
C ASP A 198 -7.46 29.25 10.32
N VAL A 199 -7.52 28.99 9.02
CA VAL A 199 -8.37 27.92 8.48
C VAL A 199 -7.74 26.56 8.73
N PHE A 200 -6.41 26.45 8.68
CA PHE A 200 -5.67 25.19 8.73
C PHE A 200 -5.93 24.43 10.03
N LEU A 201 -5.61 25.03 11.18
CA LEU A 201 -5.76 24.38 12.48
C LEU A 201 -7.22 24.21 12.89
N ASN A 202 -8.08 25.18 12.58
CA ASN A 202 -9.52 25.08 12.86
C ASN A 202 -10.16 23.92 12.09
N LEU A 203 -9.80 23.75 10.80
CA LEU A 203 -10.28 22.62 10.01
C LEU A 203 -9.70 21.31 10.55
N LEU A 204 -8.40 21.25 10.84
CA LEU A 204 -7.77 20.05 11.40
C LEU A 204 -8.45 19.60 12.70
N LYS A 205 -8.69 20.55 13.62
CA LYS A 205 -9.40 20.31 14.88
C LYS A 205 -10.82 19.80 14.63
N THR A 206 -11.58 20.49 13.77
CA THR A 206 -12.95 20.10 13.42
C THR A 206 -13.03 18.68 12.85
N LEU A 207 -12.10 18.33 11.96
CA LEU A 207 -12.02 16.99 11.37
C LEU A 207 -11.64 15.93 12.40
N LYS A 208 -10.70 16.24 13.32
CA LYS A 208 -10.30 15.35 14.42
C LYS A 208 -11.47 15.11 15.38
N ASP A 209 -12.16 16.15 15.82
CA ASP A 209 -13.32 16.07 16.71
C ASP A 209 -14.48 15.30 16.05
N PHE A 210 -14.75 15.57 14.77
CA PHE A 210 -15.74 14.83 14.00
C PHE A 210 -15.39 13.34 13.91
N ARG A 211 -14.13 13.00 13.64
CA ARG A 211 -13.68 11.60 13.60
C ARG A 211 -13.86 10.91 14.95
N ILE A 212 -13.56 11.57 16.06
CA ILE A 212 -13.77 11.01 17.41
C ILE A 212 -15.26 10.72 17.63
N LYS A 213 -16.14 11.66 17.26
CA LYS A 213 -17.59 11.45 17.34
C LYS A 213 -18.04 10.26 16.49
N VAL A 214 -17.59 10.16 15.24
CA VAL A 214 -17.92 9.04 14.35
C VAL A 214 -17.39 7.71 14.90
N LYS A 215 -16.16 7.66 15.44
CA LYS A 215 -15.59 6.44 16.08
C LYS A 215 -16.47 5.96 17.23
N LYS A 216 -16.97 6.88 18.08
CA LYS A 216 -17.89 6.55 19.18
C LYS A 216 -19.23 6.02 18.67
N LEU A 217 -19.84 6.71 17.70
CA LEU A 217 -21.10 6.28 17.08
C LEU A 217 -20.97 4.90 16.43
N SER A 218 -19.86 4.65 15.71
CA SER A 218 -19.59 3.39 15.03
C SER A 218 -19.52 2.20 15.99
N LYS A 219 -18.98 2.40 17.20
CA LYS A 219 -18.89 1.35 18.24
C LYS A 219 -20.26 1.01 18.84
N MET A 220 -21.15 2.00 18.93
CA MET A 220 -22.49 1.84 19.51
C MET A 220 -23.52 1.39 18.47
N GLU A 221 -23.21 1.47 17.18
CA GLU A 221 -24.13 1.18 16.09
C GLU A 221 -24.31 -0.33 15.89
N SER A 222 -25.56 -0.79 15.95
CA SER A 222 -25.92 -2.19 15.73
C SER A 222 -26.41 -2.46 14.31
N ASN A 223 -26.89 -1.45 13.58
CA ASN A 223 -27.33 -1.63 12.21
C ASN A 223 -26.12 -1.81 11.27
N PRO A 224 -25.97 -2.94 10.55
CA PRO A 224 -24.79 -3.21 9.74
C PRO A 224 -24.51 -2.14 8.68
N LYS A 225 -25.52 -1.73 7.90
CA LYS A 225 -25.35 -0.71 6.84
C LYS A 225 -24.90 0.64 7.40
N ARG A 226 -25.44 1.04 8.55
CA ARG A 226 -25.07 2.29 9.20
C ARG A 226 -23.69 2.20 9.86
N LYS A 227 -23.33 1.04 10.38
CA LYS A 227 -21.99 0.77 10.89
C LYS A 227 -20.95 0.88 9.78
N ASP A 228 -21.18 0.23 8.64
CA ASP A 228 -20.30 0.33 7.46
C ASP A 228 -20.11 1.78 6.99
N TYR A 229 -21.18 2.58 7.02
CA TYR A 229 -21.11 4.01 6.73
C TYR A 229 -20.22 4.78 7.72
N LEU A 230 -20.38 4.54 9.01
CA LEU A 230 -19.59 5.20 10.05
C LEU A 230 -18.12 4.76 9.99
N GLU A 231 -17.84 3.49 9.70
CA GLU A 231 -16.49 2.97 9.49
C GLU A 231 -15.84 3.60 8.25
N ALA A 232 -16.55 3.69 7.12
CA ALA A 232 -16.08 4.34 5.90
C ALA A 232 -15.75 5.82 6.13
N LEU A 233 -16.59 6.54 6.90
CA LEU A 233 -16.30 7.91 7.30
C LEU A 233 -15.06 7.98 8.20
N GLN A 234 -15.00 7.16 9.25
CA GLN A 234 -13.89 7.16 10.22
C GLN A 234 -12.54 6.91 9.53
N GLN A 235 -12.50 6.00 8.56
CA GLN A 235 -11.31 5.73 7.76
C GLN A 235 -10.98 6.88 6.81
N THR A 236 -11.97 7.46 6.14
CA THR A 236 -11.79 8.64 5.28
C THR A 236 -11.17 9.80 6.05
N PHE A 237 -11.69 10.11 7.25
CA PHE A 237 -11.15 11.19 8.07
C PHE A 237 -9.79 10.82 8.66
N LYS A 238 -9.51 9.55 9.01
CA LYS A 238 -8.16 9.11 9.43
C LYS A 238 -7.12 9.48 8.37
N ILE A 239 -7.38 9.08 7.13
CA ILE A 239 -6.50 9.34 5.97
C ILE A 239 -6.36 10.85 5.74
N LEU A 240 -7.47 11.59 5.79
CA LEU A 240 -7.47 13.03 5.56
C LEU A 240 -6.66 13.79 6.62
N ILE A 241 -6.90 13.49 7.91
CA ILE A 241 -6.21 14.10 9.05
C ILE A 241 -4.70 13.86 8.96
N ASN A 242 -4.28 12.61 8.73
CA ASN A 242 -2.86 12.28 8.57
C ASN A 242 -2.23 12.96 7.33
N SER A 243 -3.04 13.31 6.33
CA SER A 243 -2.58 14.02 5.13
C SER A 243 -2.32 15.52 5.35
N PHE A 244 -2.72 16.14 6.47
CA PHE A 244 -2.41 17.55 6.77
C PHE A 244 -0.90 17.79 6.92
N TYR A 245 -0.18 16.84 7.51
CA TYR A 245 1.29 16.88 7.53
C TYR A 245 1.88 16.77 6.13
N GLY A 246 1.47 15.76 5.37
CA GLY A 246 1.93 15.58 3.99
C GLY A 246 1.62 16.79 3.10
N TYR A 247 0.54 17.51 3.38
CA TYR A 247 0.15 18.73 2.69
C TYR A 247 1.17 19.87 2.87
N LEU A 248 1.70 20.06 4.09
CA LEU A 248 2.71 21.10 4.36
C LEU A 248 3.98 20.92 3.50
N GLY A 249 4.37 19.66 3.23
CA GLY A 249 5.55 19.35 2.44
C GLY A 249 5.35 19.39 0.91
N THR A 250 4.19 19.81 0.41
CA THR A 250 3.94 19.83 -1.04
C THR A 250 4.49 21.08 -1.73
N GLU A 251 4.96 20.94 -2.97
CA GLU A 251 5.57 22.06 -3.70
C GLU A 251 4.52 22.99 -4.35
N ILE A 252 3.35 22.46 -4.70
CA ILE A 252 2.39 23.12 -5.61
C ILE A 252 1.14 23.71 -4.92
N HIS A 253 0.88 23.38 -3.66
CA HIS A 253 -0.35 23.82 -2.98
C HIS A 253 -0.17 25.15 -2.27
N HIS A 254 -1.22 25.96 -2.19
CA HIS A 254 -1.16 27.37 -1.81
C HIS A 254 -0.73 27.61 -0.37
N PHE A 255 -1.11 26.70 0.52
CA PHE A 255 -0.81 26.78 1.95
C PHE A 255 0.27 25.76 2.36
N SER A 256 1.08 25.29 1.41
CA SER A 256 2.22 24.47 1.79
C SER A 256 3.26 25.30 2.51
N ASP A 257 3.93 24.66 3.48
CA ASP A 257 4.93 25.31 4.30
C ASP A 257 5.98 24.28 4.79
N PRO A 258 7.07 24.09 4.03
CA PRO A 258 8.13 23.14 4.37
C PRO A 258 8.81 23.45 5.72
N GLU A 259 8.82 24.72 6.16
CA GLU A 259 9.40 25.13 7.44
C GLU A 259 8.52 24.61 8.58
N ALA A 260 7.20 24.83 8.49
CA ALA A 260 6.24 24.27 9.44
C ALA A 260 6.27 22.73 9.44
N ALA A 261 6.44 22.09 8.28
CA ALA A 261 6.61 20.64 8.21
C ALA A 261 7.87 20.17 8.96
N SER A 262 8.98 20.90 8.84
CA SER A 262 10.25 20.58 9.51
C SER A 262 10.18 20.81 11.02
N GLU A 263 9.46 21.83 11.47
CA GLU A 263 9.20 22.06 12.89
C GLU A 263 8.40 20.90 13.50
N VAL A 264 7.34 20.46 12.81
CA VAL A 264 6.54 19.30 13.23
C VAL A 264 7.39 18.03 13.33
N THR A 265 8.28 17.76 12.35
CA THR A 265 9.14 16.57 12.44
C THR A 265 10.18 16.70 13.54
N LYS A 266 10.79 17.88 13.73
CA LYS A 266 11.73 18.13 14.83
C LYS A 266 11.11 17.79 16.19
N ILE A 267 9.93 18.36 16.48
CA ILE A 267 9.20 18.08 17.72
C ILE A 267 8.83 16.59 17.81
N GLY A 268 8.39 15.98 16.71
CA GLY A 268 8.12 14.55 16.66
C GLY A 268 9.32 13.70 17.08
N ARG A 269 10.52 14.01 16.57
CA ARG A 269 11.75 13.30 16.95
C ARG A 269 12.10 13.50 18.43
N GLU A 270 11.91 14.70 18.96
CA GLU A 270 12.15 14.99 20.38
C GLU A 270 11.19 14.22 21.31
N LEU A 271 9.91 14.16 20.96
CA LEU A 271 8.91 13.41 21.71
C LEU A 271 9.18 11.90 21.70
N ILE A 272 9.51 11.32 20.55
CA ILE A 272 9.84 9.90 20.45
C ILE A 272 11.10 9.56 21.27
N ARG A 273 12.13 10.41 21.25
CA ARG A 273 13.32 10.22 22.12
C ARG A 273 12.95 10.23 23.59
N LYS A 274 12.12 11.19 24.02
CA LYS A 274 11.62 11.26 25.40
C LYS A 274 10.83 10.00 25.79
N MET A 275 10.01 9.45 24.90
CA MET A 275 9.29 8.20 25.13
C MET A 275 10.24 7.02 25.31
N ILE A 276 11.29 6.92 24.48
CA ILE A 276 12.30 5.86 24.54
C ILE A 276 13.08 5.90 25.85
N GLU A 277 13.53 7.09 26.25
CA GLU A 277 14.23 7.29 27.53
C GLU A 277 13.34 6.90 28.71
N TRP A 278 12.06 7.28 28.66
CA TRP A 278 11.09 6.90 29.68
C TRP A 278 10.87 5.39 29.73
N LEU A 279 10.68 4.73 28.58
CA LEU A 279 10.51 3.28 28.47
C LEU A 279 11.73 2.53 29.07
N LYS A 280 12.94 2.93 28.70
CA LYS A 280 14.18 2.37 29.26
C LYS A 280 14.26 2.53 30.78
N LYS A 281 13.92 3.71 31.30
CA LYS A 281 13.91 3.98 32.75
C LYS A 281 12.92 3.09 33.51
N HIS A 282 11.87 2.62 32.85
CA HIS A 282 10.83 1.77 33.44
C HIS A 282 11.01 0.27 33.13
N GLY A 283 12.20 -0.12 32.67
CA GLY A 283 12.57 -1.53 32.47
C GLY A 283 12.11 -2.13 31.15
N ALA A 284 11.61 -1.33 30.21
CA ALA A 284 11.33 -1.79 28.85
C ALA A 284 12.61 -1.73 27.99
N GLU A 285 12.69 -2.60 26.98
CA GLU A 285 13.83 -2.63 26.06
C GLU A 285 13.39 -2.26 24.64
N PRO A 286 13.64 -1.03 24.18
CA PRO A 286 13.33 -0.64 22.81
C PRO A 286 14.07 -1.49 21.78
N ILE A 287 13.35 -1.90 20.73
CA ILE A 287 13.84 -2.77 19.64
C ILE A 287 14.00 -1.96 18.36
N GLU A 288 12.93 -1.33 17.88
CA GLU A 288 12.87 -0.57 16.63
C GLU A 288 11.85 0.56 16.75
N ILE A 289 12.08 1.65 16.02
CA ILE A 289 11.16 2.77 15.85
C ILE A 289 10.76 2.85 14.39
N ASP A 290 9.46 2.91 14.12
CA ASP A 290 8.92 3.17 12.80
C ASP A 290 8.07 4.45 12.79
N THR A 291 8.73 5.60 12.66
CA THR A 291 8.12 6.94 12.56
C THR A 291 7.41 7.41 13.82
N ASP A 292 6.23 6.88 14.09
CA ASP A 292 5.33 7.18 15.22
C ASP A 292 5.08 5.98 16.14
N GLY A 293 5.51 4.78 15.73
CA GLY A 293 5.43 3.55 16.52
C GLY A 293 6.77 3.12 17.14
N ILE A 294 6.71 2.52 18.33
CA ILE A 294 7.86 1.95 19.05
C ILE A 294 7.59 0.49 19.35
N TYR A 295 8.48 -0.39 18.87
CA TYR A 295 8.53 -1.79 19.28
C TYR A 295 9.49 -1.95 20.45
N PHE A 296 9.08 -2.66 21.50
CA PHE A 296 9.89 -2.89 22.69
C PHE A 296 9.55 -4.21 23.38
N VAL A 297 10.51 -4.79 24.10
CA VAL A 297 10.23 -5.84 25.09
C VAL A 297 9.64 -5.17 26.32
N PRO A 298 8.47 -5.59 26.83
CA PRO A 298 7.85 -4.95 27.96
C PRO A 298 8.63 -5.20 29.27
N PRO A 299 8.45 -4.32 30.27
CA PRO A 299 8.99 -4.56 31.60
C PRO A 299 8.45 -5.84 32.23
N ASN A 300 9.24 -6.47 33.12
CA ASN A 300 8.87 -7.74 33.78
C ASN A 300 7.54 -7.71 34.59
N TYR A 301 7.07 -6.53 34.99
CA TYR A 301 5.80 -6.37 35.70
C TYR A 301 4.59 -6.35 34.78
N VAL A 302 4.77 -6.11 33.48
CA VAL A 302 3.67 -6.10 32.49
C VAL A 302 3.42 -7.52 32.02
N LYS A 303 2.30 -8.10 32.47
CA LYS A 303 1.92 -9.50 32.18
C LYS A 303 0.53 -9.61 31.56
N THR A 304 -0.28 -8.57 31.69
CA THR A 304 -1.66 -8.51 31.22
C THR A 304 -1.88 -7.28 30.33
N TRP A 305 -2.99 -7.26 29.59
CA TRP A 305 -3.36 -6.10 28.78
C TRP A 305 -3.69 -4.89 29.65
N GLU A 306 -4.19 -5.11 30.86
CA GLU A 306 -4.44 -4.08 31.85
C GLU A 306 -3.13 -3.39 32.28
N ASP A 307 -2.07 -4.16 32.56
CA ASP A 307 -0.74 -3.60 32.87
C ASP A 307 -0.17 -2.79 31.70
N ALA A 308 -0.41 -3.26 30.47
CA ALA A 308 0.02 -2.60 29.24
C ALA A 308 -0.72 -1.26 29.02
N GLU A 309 -2.02 -1.22 29.27
CA GLU A 309 -2.82 0.01 29.23
C GLU A 309 -2.35 1.01 30.29
N GLU A 310 -2.03 0.55 31.51
CA GLU A 310 -1.46 1.42 32.56
C GLU A 310 -0.10 1.99 32.14
N LEU A 311 0.77 1.17 31.53
CA LEU A 311 2.05 1.63 31.00
C LEU A 311 1.86 2.73 29.95
N ALA A 312 0.92 2.55 29.00
CA ALA A 312 0.61 3.55 27.99
C ALA A 312 0.00 4.83 28.57
N LEU A 313 -0.85 4.73 29.61
CA LEU A 313 -1.40 5.88 30.30
C LEU A 313 -0.29 6.69 30.99
N ARG A 314 0.63 6.03 31.70
CA ARG A 314 1.78 6.67 32.35
C ARG A 314 2.71 7.32 31.33
N LEU A 315 2.94 6.66 30.19
CA LEU A 315 3.72 7.21 29.08
C LEU A 315 3.01 8.42 28.45
N SER A 316 1.69 8.40 28.30
CA SER A 316 0.91 9.54 27.81
C SER A 316 0.99 10.74 28.76
N ASN A 317 0.99 10.51 30.07
CA ASN A 317 1.04 11.56 31.09
C ASN A 317 2.34 12.38 31.09
N ILE A 318 3.44 11.87 30.51
CA ILE A 318 4.68 12.64 30.36
C ILE A 318 4.72 13.49 29.08
N LEU A 319 3.75 13.32 28.18
CA LEU A 319 3.66 14.03 26.91
C LEU A 319 2.78 15.28 27.01
N PRO A 320 2.93 16.24 26.08
CA PRO A 320 2.04 17.40 26.00
C PRO A 320 0.57 17.00 25.86
N LYS A 321 -0.33 17.80 26.44
CA LYS A 321 -1.78 17.59 26.38
C LYS A 321 -2.25 17.43 24.93
N GLY A 322 -3.02 16.38 24.67
CA GLY A 322 -3.58 16.07 23.34
C GLY A 322 -2.71 15.13 22.48
N ILE A 323 -1.58 14.68 23.00
CA ILE A 323 -0.75 13.61 22.44
C ILE A 323 -0.94 12.37 23.33
N GLU A 324 -1.57 11.34 22.77
CA GLU A 324 -1.95 10.12 23.47
C GLU A 324 -1.21 8.93 22.85
N VAL A 325 -0.79 8.01 23.70
CA VAL A 325 -0.12 6.76 23.33
C VAL A 325 -1.05 5.60 23.58
N GLU A 326 -1.17 4.71 22.61
CA GLU A 326 -1.96 3.48 22.70
C GLU A 326 -1.01 2.29 22.60
N ILE A 327 -1.23 1.22 23.39
CA ILE A 327 -0.71 -0.10 23.03
C ILE A 327 -1.70 -0.71 22.05
N ASP A 328 -1.25 -1.01 20.84
CA ASP A 328 -2.08 -1.59 19.78
C ASP A 328 -1.53 -2.91 19.24
N GLY A 329 -0.47 -3.44 19.86
CA GLY A 329 0.10 -4.73 19.47
C GLY A 329 0.86 -5.42 20.60
N TRP A 330 0.65 -6.73 20.68
CA TRP A 330 1.43 -7.66 21.50
C TRP A 330 1.68 -8.92 20.69
N TYR A 331 2.95 -9.24 20.50
CA TYR A 331 3.43 -10.26 19.58
C TYR A 331 4.31 -11.25 20.32
N ARG A 332 4.16 -12.54 19.98
CA ARG A 332 4.97 -13.62 20.52
C ARG A 332 6.44 -13.41 20.19
N ALA A 333 6.73 -13.02 18.95
CA ALA A 333 8.09 -12.77 18.49
C ALA A 333 8.14 -11.75 17.34
N MET A 334 9.29 -11.10 17.20
CA MET A 334 9.64 -10.19 16.13
C MET A 334 10.99 -10.57 15.54
N LEU A 335 11.13 -10.55 14.23
CA LEU A 335 12.41 -10.44 13.54
C LEU A 335 12.65 -8.98 13.20
N SER A 336 13.59 -8.34 13.90
CA SER A 336 14.09 -7.02 13.55
C SER A 336 15.33 -7.16 12.67
N TYR A 337 15.26 -6.71 11.41
CA TYR A 337 16.35 -6.87 10.44
C TYR A 337 17.05 -5.55 10.12
N LYS A 338 16.29 -4.58 9.60
CA LYS A 338 16.77 -3.23 9.27
C LYS A 338 15.61 -2.25 9.38
N LYS A 339 15.92 -0.96 9.46
CA LYS A 339 14.92 0.13 9.53
C LYS A 339 13.76 -0.12 8.57
N LYS A 340 12.53 -0.16 9.09
CA LYS A 340 11.27 -0.40 8.36
C LYS A 340 11.14 -1.78 7.72
N ASN A 341 11.92 -2.77 8.16
CA ASN A 341 11.89 -4.14 7.63
C ASN A 341 11.98 -5.14 8.79
N TYR A 342 10.80 -5.65 9.15
CA TYR A 342 10.61 -6.55 10.27
C TYR A 342 9.46 -7.52 10.00
N ALA A 343 9.45 -8.64 10.72
CA ALA A 343 8.35 -9.60 10.72
C ALA A 343 7.87 -9.84 12.15
N LEU A 344 6.56 -9.98 12.34
CA LEU A 344 5.93 -10.18 13.64
C LEU A 344 5.11 -11.47 13.58
N LEU A 345 5.12 -12.23 14.67
CA LEU A 345 4.25 -13.37 14.88
C LEU A 345 3.27 -13.03 15.99
N ASP A 346 1.98 -12.97 15.67
CA ASP A 346 0.94 -12.73 16.67
C ASP A 346 0.59 -14.00 17.47
N GLU A 347 -0.25 -13.86 18.49
CA GLU A 347 -0.65 -14.98 19.35
C GLU A 347 -1.43 -16.09 18.63
N SER A 348 -2.09 -15.77 17.51
CA SER A 348 -2.79 -16.75 16.67
C SER A 348 -1.85 -17.54 15.76
N GLY A 349 -0.56 -17.19 15.72
CA GLY A 349 0.42 -17.77 14.82
C GLY A 349 0.42 -17.14 13.42
N LYS A 350 -0.27 -16.00 13.23
CA LYS A 350 -0.28 -15.29 11.96
C LYS A 350 0.97 -14.42 11.83
N LEU A 351 1.64 -14.57 10.69
CA LEU A 351 2.82 -13.80 10.33
C LEU A 351 2.44 -12.46 9.69
N ILE A 352 3.00 -11.37 10.22
CA ILE A 352 2.85 -10.01 9.69
C ILE A 352 4.23 -9.51 9.23
N ILE A 353 4.40 -9.34 7.92
CA ILE A 353 5.66 -8.85 7.33
C ILE A 353 5.53 -7.37 6.97
N ARG A 354 6.48 -6.56 7.42
CA ARG A 354 6.63 -5.14 7.08
C ARG A 354 7.96 -4.89 6.40
N GLY A 355 7.96 -3.94 5.46
CA GLY A 355 9.13 -3.52 4.72
C GLY A 355 9.27 -4.11 3.32
N SER A 356 9.77 -3.29 2.40
CA SER A 356 9.93 -3.65 0.99
C SER A 356 10.98 -4.72 0.74
N ALA A 357 11.96 -4.89 1.65
CA ALA A 357 12.99 -5.91 1.50
C ALA A 357 12.46 -7.31 1.80
N LEU A 358 11.52 -7.44 2.74
CA LEU A 358 10.88 -8.71 3.09
C LEU A 358 9.61 -8.98 2.28
N ARG A 359 9.06 -7.97 1.62
CA ARG A 359 7.79 -8.07 0.85
C ARG A 359 7.91 -7.57 -0.58
N SER A 360 9.07 -7.72 -1.21
CA SER A 360 9.28 -7.23 -2.57
C SER A 360 8.31 -7.92 -3.55
N ARG A 361 7.41 -7.15 -4.17
CA ARG A 361 6.48 -7.66 -5.21
C ARG A 361 7.20 -8.10 -6.48
N GLY A 362 8.41 -7.59 -6.72
CA GLY A 362 9.24 -8.01 -7.84
C GLY A 362 9.97 -9.34 -7.60
N MET A 363 9.84 -9.93 -6.40
CA MET A 363 10.39 -11.23 -6.05
C MET A 363 9.48 -12.35 -6.56
N GLU A 364 10.10 -13.36 -7.17
CA GLU A 364 9.43 -14.57 -7.65
C GLU A 364 8.63 -15.24 -6.51
N ARG A 365 7.48 -15.84 -6.83
CA ARG A 365 6.55 -16.32 -5.79
C ARG A 365 7.17 -17.42 -4.93
N TYR A 366 7.96 -18.33 -5.51
CA TYR A 366 8.61 -19.39 -4.74
C TYR A 366 9.57 -18.84 -3.66
N LEU A 367 10.25 -17.72 -3.92
CA LEU A 367 11.10 -17.06 -2.93
C LEU A 367 10.27 -16.39 -1.83
N ARG A 368 9.09 -15.85 -2.17
CA ARG A 368 8.16 -15.29 -1.19
C ARG A 368 7.58 -16.38 -0.29
N ASP A 369 7.15 -17.48 -0.88
CA ASP A 369 6.63 -18.65 -0.17
C ASP A 369 7.71 -19.18 0.80
N PHE A 370 8.94 -19.40 0.29
CA PHE A 370 10.08 -19.80 1.11
C PHE A 370 10.38 -18.83 2.25
N LEU A 371 10.41 -17.52 1.98
CA LEU A 371 10.66 -16.50 3.00
C LEU A 371 9.59 -16.51 4.09
N ILE A 372 8.31 -16.64 3.73
CA ILE A 372 7.21 -16.71 4.68
C ILE A 372 7.35 -17.96 5.56
N GLU A 373 7.56 -19.13 4.96
CA GLU A 373 7.76 -20.39 5.69
C GLU A 373 8.98 -20.33 6.61
N MET A 374 10.10 -19.80 6.12
CA MET A 374 11.33 -19.62 6.89
C MET A 374 11.12 -18.68 8.09
N LEU A 375 10.50 -17.52 7.88
CA LEU A 375 10.21 -16.57 8.95
C LEU A 375 9.27 -17.16 10.00
N THR A 376 8.24 -17.89 9.58
CA THR A 376 7.33 -18.58 10.50
C THR A 376 8.08 -19.59 11.36
N LEU A 377 8.97 -20.41 10.77
CA LEU A 377 9.79 -21.34 11.53
C LEU A 377 10.70 -20.62 12.54
N MET A 378 11.38 -19.56 12.11
CA MET A 378 12.28 -18.78 12.97
C MET A 378 11.55 -18.15 14.16
N LEU A 379 10.40 -17.51 13.91
CA LEU A 379 9.63 -16.81 14.95
C LEU A 379 8.85 -17.77 15.86
N SER A 380 8.65 -19.02 15.44
CA SER A 380 8.02 -20.06 16.25
C SER A 380 9.03 -20.89 17.06
N GLY A 381 10.30 -20.47 17.15
CA GLY A 381 11.35 -21.19 17.86
C GLY A 381 11.84 -22.46 17.15
N ARG A 382 11.46 -22.67 15.89
CA ARG A 382 11.76 -23.87 15.06
C ARG A 382 12.88 -23.61 14.04
N SER A 383 13.81 -22.70 14.34
CA SER A 383 14.90 -22.29 13.44
C SER A 383 15.77 -23.45 12.93
N LYS A 384 15.85 -24.57 13.65
CA LYS A 384 16.61 -25.76 13.22
C LYS A 384 16.03 -26.42 11.95
N GLU A 385 14.75 -26.22 11.66
CA GLU A 385 14.06 -26.80 10.52
C GLU A 385 14.23 -25.99 9.22
N VAL A 386 14.70 -24.74 9.33
CA VAL A 386 14.93 -23.83 8.19
C VAL A 386 15.89 -24.44 7.15
N ARG A 387 16.88 -25.21 7.61
CA ARG A 387 17.82 -25.89 6.71
C ARG A 387 17.14 -26.99 5.88
N ALA A 388 16.27 -27.78 6.50
CA ALA A 388 15.51 -28.82 5.82
C ALA A 388 14.51 -28.22 4.80
N LEU A 389 13.88 -27.10 5.15
CA LEU A 389 13.02 -26.34 4.24
C LEU A 389 13.79 -25.86 3.00
N TYR A 390 15.00 -25.33 3.19
CA TYR A 390 15.85 -24.90 2.07
C TYR A 390 16.20 -26.07 1.14
N GLU A 391 16.57 -27.21 1.69
CA GLU A 391 16.91 -28.42 0.92
C GLU A 391 15.70 -28.99 0.18
N ASP A 392 14.51 -28.92 0.77
CA ASP A 392 13.24 -29.28 0.13
C ASP A 392 12.95 -28.41 -1.10
N TYR A 393 13.09 -27.09 -0.98
CA TYR A 393 12.89 -26.17 -2.12
C TYR A 393 13.93 -26.40 -3.22
N ILE A 394 15.21 -26.65 -2.88
CA ILE A 394 16.23 -27.02 -3.86
C ILE A 394 15.80 -28.26 -4.65
N ARG A 395 15.38 -29.32 -3.96
CA ARG A 395 14.92 -30.57 -4.58
C ARG A 395 13.73 -30.35 -5.50
N LYS A 396 12.74 -29.56 -5.08
CA LYS A 396 11.55 -29.23 -5.88
C LYS A 396 11.92 -28.46 -7.16
N ILE A 397 12.89 -27.55 -7.10
CA ILE A 397 13.38 -26.81 -8.28
C ILE A 397 14.12 -27.76 -9.23
N GLU A 398 15.00 -28.63 -8.71
CA GLU A 398 15.77 -29.59 -9.54
C GLU A 398 14.89 -30.62 -10.26
N ARG A 399 13.80 -31.02 -9.62
CA ARG A 399 12.85 -32.01 -10.15
C ARG A 399 11.73 -31.39 -10.98
N HIS A 400 11.74 -30.07 -11.16
CA HIS A 400 10.66 -29.36 -11.87
C HIS A 400 9.28 -29.64 -11.26
N GLU A 401 9.22 -29.71 -9.92
CA GLU A 401 7.98 -29.96 -9.16
C GLU A 401 7.25 -28.65 -8.80
N LEU A 402 7.88 -27.49 -9.03
CA LEU A 402 7.25 -26.19 -8.85
C LEU A 402 6.55 -25.75 -10.13
N ASP A 403 5.27 -25.41 -10.03
CA ASP A 403 4.54 -24.77 -11.12
C ASP A 403 5.28 -23.52 -11.62
N ILE A 404 5.36 -23.36 -12.95
CA ILE A 404 6.14 -22.28 -13.57
C ILE A 404 5.67 -20.89 -13.11
N SER A 405 4.39 -20.70 -12.77
CA SER A 405 3.88 -19.43 -12.26
C SER A 405 4.52 -19.06 -10.92
N LYS A 406 5.02 -20.04 -10.16
CA LYS A 406 5.77 -19.79 -8.93
C LYS A 406 7.18 -19.25 -9.20
N LEU A 407 7.81 -19.71 -10.27
CA LEU A 407 9.14 -19.27 -10.73
C LEU A 407 9.08 -17.99 -11.58
N ALA A 408 7.90 -17.65 -12.09
CA ALA A 408 7.69 -16.47 -12.90
C ALA A 408 7.86 -15.18 -12.08
N ARG A 409 8.42 -14.18 -12.74
CA ARG A 409 8.53 -12.82 -12.27
C ARG A 409 7.49 -11.95 -12.97
N THR A 410 6.80 -11.10 -12.21
CA THR A 410 5.86 -10.12 -12.75
C THR A 410 6.35 -8.71 -12.49
N GLU A 411 6.56 -7.95 -13.56
CA GLU A 411 7.01 -6.56 -13.49
C GLU A 411 5.95 -5.62 -14.07
N THR A 412 5.79 -4.44 -13.48
CA THR A 412 4.93 -3.38 -14.01
C THR A 412 5.77 -2.39 -14.82
N LEU A 413 5.35 -2.10 -16.05
CA LEU A 413 6.01 -1.13 -16.92
C LEU A 413 5.79 0.28 -16.36
N THR A 414 6.87 0.94 -15.96
CA THR A 414 6.84 2.30 -15.38
C THR A 414 6.76 3.42 -16.42
N GLU A 415 7.07 3.11 -17.68
CA GLU A 415 6.97 3.99 -18.83
C GLU A 415 6.49 3.22 -20.05
N SER A 416 6.19 3.90 -21.16
CA SER A 416 5.79 3.22 -22.39
C SER A 416 6.98 2.46 -23.02
N PRO A 417 6.73 1.35 -23.73
CA PRO A 417 7.78 0.63 -24.46
C PRO A 417 8.58 1.51 -25.43
N GLU A 418 7.95 2.51 -26.06
CA GLU A 418 8.60 3.44 -26.98
C GLU A 418 9.54 4.40 -26.24
N SER A 419 9.09 4.96 -25.11
CA SER A 419 9.92 5.84 -24.27
C SER A 419 11.14 5.08 -23.73
N TYR A 420 10.92 3.84 -23.29
CA TYR A 420 11.98 2.93 -22.89
C TYR A 420 13.00 2.71 -24.03
N LEU A 421 12.54 2.34 -25.23
CA LEU A 421 13.39 2.06 -26.37
C LEU A 421 14.23 3.28 -26.76
N GLN A 422 13.64 4.48 -26.73
CA GLN A 422 14.38 5.72 -26.97
C GLN A 422 15.48 5.95 -25.92
N LYS A 423 15.22 5.68 -24.64
CA LYS A 423 16.21 5.83 -23.57
C LYS A 423 17.35 4.80 -23.70
N VAL A 424 17.04 3.55 -24.07
CA VAL A 424 18.05 2.52 -24.33
C VAL A 424 18.93 2.93 -25.51
N ARG A 425 18.34 3.36 -26.64
CA ARG A 425 19.08 3.88 -27.79
C ARG A 425 19.99 5.06 -27.45
N LYS A 426 19.53 5.94 -26.55
CA LYS A 426 20.31 7.08 -26.04
C LYS A 426 21.29 6.72 -24.91
N LYS A 427 21.47 5.43 -24.60
CA LYS A 427 22.31 4.93 -23.49
C LYS A 427 21.97 5.53 -22.12
N LYS A 428 20.73 6.00 -21.94
CA LYS A 428 20.22 6.55 -20.67
C LYS A 428 19.57 5.49 -19.80
N ARG A 429 19.45 4.25 -20.28
CA ARG A 429 18.83 3.11 -19.60
C ARG A 429 19.40 1.80 -20.15
N ASN A 430 19.56 0.80 -19.28
CA ASN A 430 19.99 -0.54 -19.67
C ASN A 430 18.81 -1.40 -20.20
N PRO A 431 19.08 -2.39 -21.07
CA PRO A 431 18.10 -3.39 -21.48
C PRO A 431 17.44 -4.11 -20.29
N SER A 432 16.16 -4.45 -20.43
CA SER A 432 15.31 -4.95 -19.35
C SER A 432 14.36 -6.00 -19.91
N ALA A 433 14.37 -7.19 -19.31
CA ALA A 433 13.61 -8.35 -19.78
C ALA A 433 12.12 -8.04 -20.02
N SER A 434 11.46 -7.36 -19.06
CA SER A 434 10.04 -7.03 -19.17
C SER A 434 9.73 -6.15 -20.39
N TYR A 435 10.59 -5.19 -20.72
CA TYR A 435 10.39 -4.31 -21.87
C TYR A 435 10.77 -4.97 -23.20
N GLU A 436 11.85 -5.74 -23.24
CA GLU A 436 12.24 -6.47 -24.46
C GLU A 436 11.16 -7.50 -24.83
N LEU A 437 10.61 -8.22 -23.85
CA LEU A 437 9.46 -9.11 -24.05
C LEU A 437 8.19 -8.37 -24.46
N ALA A 438 7.93 -7.19 -23.88
CA ALA A 438 6.80 -6.37 -24.28
C ALA A 438 6.89 -5.98 -25.76
N LEU A 439 8.08 -5.55 -26.21
CA LEU A 439 8.36 -5.17 -27.60
C LEU A 439 8.28 -6.36 -28.57
N SER A 440 8.81 -7.52 -28.17
CA SER A 440 8.81 -8.72 -29.04
C SER A 440 7.45 -9.42 -29.13
N SER A 441 6.58 -9.25 -28.13
CA SER A 441 5.26 -9.92 -28.07
C SER A 441 4.28 -9.54 -29.18
N GLY A 442 4.54 -8.44 -29.91
CA GLY A 442 3.60 -7.85 -30.87
C GLY A 442 2.33 -7.22 -30.24
N ARG A 443 2.25 -7.15 -28.90
CA ARG A 443 1.13 -6.51 -28.19
C ARG A 443 1.42 -5.04 -27.88
N ASN A 444 0.38 -4.22 -27.94
CA ASN A 444 0.47 -2.79 -27.59
C ASN A 444 0.40 -2.57 -26.08
N TYR A 445 1.53 -2.74 -25.40
CA TYR A 445 1.68 -2.45 -23.96
C TYR A 445 1.83 -0.96 -23.66
N ARG A 446 1.41 -0.54 -22.46
CA ARG A 446 1.44 0.84 -21.96
C ARG A 446 2.06 0.92 -20.56
N ALA A 447 2.39 2.15 -20.13
CA ALA A 447 2.81 2.40 -18.76
C ALA A 447 1.68 2.02 -17.77
N GLY A 448 2.00 1.16 -16.82
CA GLY A 448 1.08 0.55 -15.86
C GLY A 448 0.74 -0.92 -16.17
N ASP A 449 1.02 -1.42 -17.37
CA ASP A 449 0.77 -2.83 -17.72
C ASP A 449 1.78 -3.76 -17.04
N GLN A 450 1.37 -5.01 -16.81
CA GLN A 450 2.19 -6.03 -16.19
C GLN A 450 2.71 -7.05 -17.21
N ILE A 451 3.97 -7.42 -17.08
CA ILE A 451 4.62 -8.47 -17.86
C ILE A 451 5.04 -9.58 -16.90
N SER A 452 4.52 -10.79 -17.12
CA SER A 452 4.90 -12.00 -16.40
C SER A 452 5.78 -12.88 -17.27
N TYR A 453 6.97 -13.21 -16.79
CA TYR A 453 7.97 -13.96 -17.55
C TYR A 453 8.76 -14.90 -16.65
N TYR A 454 9.38 -15.92 -17.23
CA TYR A 454 10.26 -16.85 -16.54
C TYR A 454 11.64 -16.88 -17.21
N VAL A 455 12.63 -17.37 -16.47
CA VAL A 455 14.03 -17.36 -16.88
C VAL A 455 14.40 -18.70 -17.50
N THR A 456 15.03 -18.65 -18.67
CA THR A 456 15.43 -19.84 -19.45
C THR A 456 16.94 -20.02 -19.48
N GLY A 457 17.40 -21.17 -19.98
CA GLY A 457 18.82 -21.50 -20.13
C GLY A 457 19.37 -22.40 -19.04
N SER A 458 20.67 -22.68 -19.07
CA SER A 458 21.32 -23.69 -18.22
C SER A 458 22.37 -23.14 -17.25
N SER A 459 22.79 -21.88 -17.41
CA SER A 459 23.81 -21.24 -16.57
C SER A 459 23.19 -20.24 -15.59
N ARG A 460 23.81 -20.10 -14.41
CA ARG A 460 23.49 -19.03 -13.45
C ARG A 460 23.78 -17.64 -14.01
N ASN A 461 24.91 -17.49 -14.71
CA ASN A 461 25.39 -16.21 -15.21
C ASN A 461 24.86 -15.96 -16.62
N ILE A 462 23.65 -15.42 -16.70
CA ILE A 462 22.96 -15.14 -17.95
C ILE A 462 22.57 -13.67 -18.05
N ARG A 463 22.45 -13.19 -19.29
CA ARG A 463 21.80 -11.91 -19.58
C ARG A 463 20.30 -12.14 -19.52
N LEU A 464 19.67 -11.66 -18.46
CA LEU A 464 18.24 -11.93 -18.17
C LEU A 464 17.33 -11.56 -19.34
N TYR A 465 17.56 -10.42 -19.99
CA TYR A 465 16.73 -9.94 -21.11
C TYR A 465 16.88 -10.76 -22.40
N GLU A 466 17.93 -11.56 -22.53
CA GLU A 466 18.11 -12.50 -23.65
C GLU A 466 17.64 -13.92 -23.30
N ASN A 467 17.52 -14.24 -22.01
CA ASN A 467 17.28 -15.58 -21.49
C ASN A 467 15.99 -15.63 -20.66
N CYS A 468 14.91 -15.15 -21.26
CA CYS A 468 13.59 -15.18 -20.65
C CYS A 468 12.51 -15.35 -21.71
N LYS A 469 11.35 -15.86 -21.28
CA LYS A 469 10.16 -16.02 -22.12
C LYS A 469 8.92 -15.58 -21.37
N LEU A 470 7.88 -15.18 -22.10
CA LEU A 470 6.61 -14.84 -21.48
C LEU A 470 6.03 -16.08 -20.78
N LEU A 471 5.41 -15.89 -19.61
CA LEU A 471 4.75 -16.99 -18.90
C LEU A 471 3.69 -17.67 -19.78
N SER A 472 3.03 -16.92 -20.67
CA SER A 472 2.05 -17.46 -21.62
C SER A 472 2.63 -18.34 -22.72
N GLU A 473 3.96 -18.36 -22.87
CA GLU A 473 4.69 -19.18 -23.85
C GLU A 473 5.31 -20.42 -23.21
N TYR A 474 5.05 -20.67 -21.92
CA TYR A 474 5.56 -21.86 -21.25
C TYR A 474 4.94 -23.14 -21.81
N ASP A 475 5.80 -24.14 -22.02
CA ASP A 475 5.43 -25.48 -22.46
C ASP A 475 5.99 -26.50 -21.46
N ASP A 476 5.08 -27.14 -20.73
CA ASP A 476 5.37 -28.12 -19.67
C ASP A 476 6.09 -29.37 -20.20
N SER A 477 5.99 -29.64 -21.50
CA SER A 477 6.69 -30.78 -22.13
C SER A 477 8.19 -30.53 -22.33
N ILE A 478 8.61 -29.26 -22.40
CA ILE A 478 10.00 -28.88 -22.70
C ILE A 478 10.80 -28.62 -21.41
N LYS A 479 10.15 -28.08 -20.36
CA LYS A 479 10.76 -27.73 -19.06
C LYS A 479 12.06 -26.93 -19.20
N ASN A 480 12.00 -25.82 -19.93
CA ASN A 480 13.16 -25.00 -20.26
C ASN A 480 13.50 -23.91 -19.23
N GLU A 481 12.92 -23.96 -18.03
CA GLU A 481 13.26 -23.06 -16.93
C GLU A 481 14.69 -23.27 -16.41
N ASN A 482 15.34 -22.18 -16.01
CA ASN A 482 16.74 -22.19 -15.61
C ASN A 482 16.92 -22.59 -14.15
N VAL A 483 17.01 -23.90 -13.90
CA VAL A 483 17.23 -24.49 -12.57
C VAL A 483 18.44 -23.86 -11.85
N ALA A 484 19.55 -23.64 -12.54
CA ALA A 484 20.77 -23.07 -11.96
C ALA A 484 20.57 -21.63 -11.46
N TYR A 485 19.84 -20.81 -12.23
CA TYR A 485 19.46 -19.45 -11.85
C TYR A 485 18.56 -19.46 -10.61
N TYR A 486 17.49 -20.27 -10.61
CA TYR A 486 16.51 -20.27 -9.52
C TYR A 486 17.08 -20.81 -8.20
N LYS A 487 17.94 -21.84 -8.26
CA LYS A 487 18.69 -22.32 -7.08
C LYS A 487 19.63 -21.26 -6.53
N TRP A 488 20.34 -20.54 -7.40
CA TRP A 488 21.21 -19.45 -6.97
C TRP A 488 20.42 -18.34 -6.28
N ARG A 489 19.29 -17.91 -6.85
CA ARG A 489 18.41 -16.91 -6.26
C ARG A 489 17.90 -17.34 -4.88
N LEU A 490 17.56 -18.61 -4.70
CA LEU A 490 17.16 -19.17 -3.40
C LEU A 490 18.32 -19.11 -2.40
N LYS A 491 19.54 -19.48 -2.83
CA LYS A 491 20.75 -19.42 -2.00
C LYS A 491 21.13 -17.99 -1.57
N GLU A 492 20.85 -16.98 -2.38
CA GLU A 492 21.10 -15.58 -1.98
C GLU A 492 20.09 -15.09 -0.94
N LEU A 493 18.90 -15.71 -0.87
CA LEU A 493 17.86 -15.38 0.09
C LEU A 493 18.06 -16.10 1.44
N PHE A 494 18.45 -17.38 1.40
CA PHE A 494 18.81 -18.20 2.56
C PHE A 494 20.12 -17.75 3.18
#